data_AF-A0A7V9RZV5-F1
#
_entry.id   AF-A0A7V9RZV5-F1
#
_cell.length_a   1.000
_cell.length_b   1.000
_cell.length_c   1.000
_cell.angle_alpha   90.00
_cell.angle_beta   90.00
_cell.angle_gamma   90.00
#
_symmetry.space_group_name_H-M   'P 1'
#
loop_
_entity.id
_entity.type
_entity.pdbx_description
1 polymer ?
#
loop_
_entity_poly.entity_id
_entity_poly.type
_entity_poly.pdbx_seq_one_letter_code
_entity_poly.pdbx_strand_id
1 'polypeptide(L)' 'MNVKTTPRNKGLTLTLKVTAYDNGMVEVDGIPINVEPHHDAGRGWLGAAHVITTTLKEFRQQSETRKKQAERTQG' A
#
# COMPACT_ATOMS: atom_id res chain seq x y z
N MET A 1 -3.43 -2.62 4.55
CA MET A 1 -3.80 -1.65 3.50
C MET A 1 -4.80 -0.65 4.06
N ASN A 2 -4.39 0.61 4.23
CA ASN A 2 -5.25 1.67 4.76
C ASN A 2 -5.94 2.42 3.61
N VAL A 3 -7.17 2.02 3.28
CA VAL A 3 -7.98 2.63 2.22
C VAL A 3 -9.15 3.41 2.83
N LYS A 4 -9.34 4.65 2.39
CA LYS A 4 -10.45 5.52 2.81
C LYS A 4 -11.25 5.99 1.61
N THR A 5 -12.51 6.34 1.81
CA THR A 5 -13.30 7.04 0.80
C THR A 5 -12.90 8.50 0.73
N THR A 6 -12.96 9.08 -0.47
CA THR A 6 -12.79 10.53 -0.62
C THR A 6 -14.03 11.27 -0.08
N PRO A 7 -13.91 12.57 0.25
CA PRO A 7 -15.07 13.37 0.62
C PRO A 7 -16.21 13.25 -0.41
N ARG A 8 -17.45 13.19 0.09
CA ARG A 8 -18.66 12.95 -0.72
C ARG A 8 -18.67 11.62 -1.48
N ASN A 9 -17.87 10.64 -1.04
CA ASN A 9 -17.84 9.28 -1.58
C ASN A 9 -17.56 9.20 -3.09
N LYS A 10 -16.74 10.12 -3.62
CA LYS A 10 -16.44 10.22 -5.07
C LYS A 10 -15.22 9.40 -5.53
N GLY A 11 -14.62 8.63 -4.64
CA GLY A 11 -13.37 7.91 -4.92
C GLY A 11 -12.78 7.23 -3.70
N LEU A 12 -11.58 6.70 -3.87
CA LEU A 12 -10.79 6.04 -2.82
C LEU A 12 -9.43 6.72 -2.67
N THR A 13 -8.89 6.69 -1.47
CA THR A 13 -7.54 7.13 -1.12
C THR A 13 -6.82 5.98 -0.45
N LEU A 14 -5.67 5.58 -1.00
CA LEU A 14 -4.72 4.68 -0.36
C LEU A 14 -3.64 5.51 0.32
N THR A 15 -3.30 5.18 1.56
CA THR A 15 -2.11 5.72 2.24
C THR A 15 -1.18 4.56 2.54
N LEU A 16 0.08 4.68 2.11
CA LEU A 16 1.18 3.77 2.44
C LEU A 16 2.22 4.55 3.23
N LYS A 17 2.58 4.08 4.42
CA LYS A 17 3.62 4.67 5.26
C LYS A 17 4.87 3.79 5.21
N VAL A 18 6.01 4.36 4.81
CA VAL A 18 7.30 3.67 4.90
C VAL A 18 8.11 4.34 6.00
N THR A 19 8.61 3.55 6.95
CA THR A 19 9.53 4.01 7.99
C THR A 19 10.88 3.35 7.76
N ALA A 20 11.95 4.14 7.66
CA ALA A 20 13.31 3.63 7.67
C ALA A 20 13.94 3.99 9.03
N TYR A 21 14.56 3.01 9.67
CA TYR A 21 15.21 3.16 10.96
C TYR A 21 16.74 3.24 10.78
N ASP A 22 17.41 3.90 11.71
CA ASP A 22 18.87 4.11 11.66
C ASP A 22 19.67 2.79 11.74
N ASN A 23 19.05 1.71 12.23
CA ASN A 23 19.63 0.37 12.28
C ASN A 23 19.49 -0.43 10.97
N GLY A 24 19.01 0.19 9.88
CA GLY A 24 18.82 -0.47 8.58
C GLY A 24 17.49 -1.22 8.44
N MET A 25 16.64 -1.23 9.46
CA MET A 25 15.31 -1.81 9.39
C MET A 25 14.38 -0.93 8.54
N VAL A 26 13.54 -1.57 7.73
CA VAL A 26 12.48 -0.91 6.97
C VAL A 26 11.14 -1.48 7.40
N GLU A 27 10.17 -0.60 7.64
CA GLU A 27 8.77 -0.94 7.89
C GLU A 27 7.86 -0.36 6.82
N VAL A 28 6.82 -1.10 6.47
CA VAL A 28 5.72 -0.62 5.62
C VAL A 28 4.41 -0.77 6.38
N ASP A 29 3.66 0.32 6.56
CA ASP A 29 2.41 0.38 7.32
C ASP A 29 2.52 -0.20 8.75
N GLY A 30 3.68 -0.05 9.39
CA GLY A 30 3.94 -0.59 10.74
C GLY A 30 4.29 -2.08 10.77
N ILE A 31 4.52 -2.69 9.60
CA ILE A 31 4.98 -4.08 9.48
C ILE A 31 6.47 -4.07 9.11
N PRO A 32 7.35 -4.61 9.98
CA PRO A 32 8.78 -4.78 9.67
C PRO A 32 9.00 -5.72 8.48
N ILE A 33 9.87 -5.32 7.56
CA ILE A 33 10.13 -6.04 6.30
C ILE A 33 11.39 -6.92 6.38
N ASN A 34 12.48 -6.43 6.99
CA ASN A 34 13.76 -7.13 7.06
C ASN A 34 14.20 -7.40 8.51
N VAL A 35 13.45 -8.27 9.19
CA VAL A 35 13.75 -8.72 10.55
C VAL A 35 14.83 -9.82 10.50
N GLU A 36 16.01 -9.53 11.05
CA GLU A 36 17.15 -10.44 11.29
C GLU A 36 17.95 -11.01 10.07
N PRO A 37 19.21 -11.46 10.28
CA PRO A 37 20.06 -11.25 11.46
C PRO A 37 20.91 -9.96 11.39
N HIS A 38 20.88 -9.22 10.28
CA HIS A 38 21.71 -8.01 10.09
C HIS A 38 20.97 -6.81 9.50
N HIS A 39 19.63 -6.82 9.46
CA HIS A 39 18.83 -5.79 8.81
C HIS A 39 19.44 -5.37 7.47
N ASP A 40 19.63 -6.34 6.57
CA ASP A 40 20.16 -6.07 5.24
C ASP A 40 19.26 -5.01 4.57
N ALA A 41 19.76 -3.78 4.48
CA ALA A 41 19.01 -2.64 4.00
C ALA A 41 18.62 -2.84 2.53
N GLY A 42 19.48 -3.48 1.73
CA GLY A 42 19.18 -3.82 0.35
C GLY A 42 17.96 -4.74 0.25
N ARG A 43 17.93 -5.80 1.06
CA ARG A 43 16.74 -6.69 1.17
C ARG A 43 15.52 -5.98 1.72
N GLY A 44 15.69 -5.09 2.69
CA GLY A 44 14.61 -4.28 3.28
C GLY A 44 13.92 -3.41 2.23
N TRP A 45 14.68 -2.66 1.44
CA TRP A 45 14.15 -1.80 0.38
C TRP A 45 13.53 -2.59 -0.77
N LEU A 46 14.12 -3.72 -1.17
CA LEU A 46 13.54 -4.61 -2.18
C LEU A 46 12.21 -5.22 -1.71
N GLY A 47 12.15 -5.68 -0.46
CA GLY A 47 10.92 -6.19 0.14
C GLY A 47 9.84 -5.10 0.24
N ALA A 48 10.22 -3.89 0.67
CA ALA A 48 9.30 -2.76 0.75
C ALA A 48 8.74 -2.38 -0.63
N ALA A 49 9.59 -2.34 -1.66
CA ALA A 49 9.16 -2.09 -3.04
C ALA A 49 8.18 -3.16 -3.54
N HIS A 50 8.43 -4.43 -3.22
CA HIS A 50 7.52 -5.52 -3.54
C HIS A 50 6.15 -5.35 -2.87
N VAL A 51 6.12 -5.09 -1.56
CA VAL A 51 4.89 -4.86 -0.80
C VAL A 51 4.11 -3.67 -1.34
N ILE A 52 4.78 -2.54 -1.60
CA ILE A 52 4.16 -1.33 -2.14
C ILE A 52 3.55 -1.61 -3.52
N THR A 53 4.29 -2.25 -4.41
CA THR A 53 3.83 -2.51 -5.78
C THR A 53 2.63 -3.46 -5.80
N THR A 54 2.67 -4.52 -4.97
CA THR A 54 1.54 -5.43 -4.81
C THR A 54 0.32 -4.71 -4.26
N THR A 55 0.50 -3.85 -3.25
CA THR A 55 -0.60 -3.09 -2.66
C THR A 55 -1.21 -2.09 -3.66
N LEU A 56 -0.39 -1.42 -4.48
CA LEU A 56 -0.86 -0.54 -5.54
C LEU A 56 -1.66 -1.28 -6.62
N LYS A 57 -1.22 -2.49 -6.98
CA LYS A 57 -1.94 -3.35 -7.94
C LYS A 57 -3.33 -3.70 -7.42
N GLU A 58 -3.43 -4.14 -6.17
CA GLU A 58 -4.70 -4.46 -5.53
C GLU A 58 -5.61 -3.23 -5.41
N PHE A 59 -5.06 -2.09 -4.99
CA PHE A 59 -5.81 -0.85 -4.89
C PHE A 59 -6.38 -0.37 -6.23
N ARG A 60 -5.60 -0.51 -7.31
CA ARG A 60 -6.10 -0.24 -8.67
C ARG A 60 -7.31 -1.11 -9.02
N GLN A 61 -7.22 -2.42 -8.76
CA GLN A 61 -8.33 -3.36 -9.03
C GLN A 61 -9.60 -2.99 -8.25
N GLN A 62 -9.45 -2.59 -6.98
CA GLN A 62 -10.56 -2.10 -6.17
C GLN A 62 -11.18 -0.82 -6.74
N SER A 63 -10.34 0.14 -7.15
CA SER A 63 -10.79 1.39 -7.77
C SER A 63 -11.56 1.16 -9.08
N GLU A 64 -11.06 0.27 -9.94
CA GLU A 64 -11.71 -0.08 -11.20
C GLU A 64 -13.06 -0.79 -10.97
N THR A 65 -13.11 -1.71 -10.01
CA THR A 65 -14.35 -2.42 -9.63
C THR A 65 -15.41 -1.42 -9.16
N ARG A 66 -15.02 -0.47 -8.30
CA ARG A 66 -15.93 0.57 -7.81
C ARG A 66 -16.43 1.48 -8.93
N LYS A 67 -15.56 1.86 -9.87
CA LYS A 67 -15.97 2.66 -11.05
C LYS A 67 -17.06 1.95 -11.83
N LYS A 68 -16.88 0.66 -12.14
CA LYS A 68 -17.88 -0.16 -12.86
C LYS A 68 -19.20 -0.28 -12.10
N GLN A 69 -19.14 -0.39 -10.77
CA GLN A 69 -20.35 -0.43 -9.94
C GLN A 69 -21.12 0.90 -9.99
N ALA A 70 -20.42 2.03 -9.88
CA ALA A 70 -21.04 3.35 -9.95
C ALA A 70 -21.73 3.60 -11.31
N GLU A 71 -21.11 3.16 -12.41
CA GLU A 71 -21.70 3.25 -13.76
C GLU A 71 -22.98 2.41 -13.90
N ARG A 72 -23.03 1.22 -13.29
CA ARG A 72 -24.21 0.33 -13.32
C ARG A 72 -25.39 0.81 -12.49
N THR A 73 -25.16 1.60 -11.44
CA THR A 73 -26.24 2.13 -10.59
C THR A 73 -26.87 3.41 -11.19
N GLN A 74 -26.23 4.01 -12.20
CA GLN A 74 -26.67 5.26 -12.84
C GLN A 74 -27.36 5.07 -14.20
N GLY A 75 -27.38 3.86 -14.75
CA GLY A 75 -28.10 3.50 -15.98
C GLY A 75 -29.31 2.63 -15.66
#